data_AF-A0A255GEH1-F1
#
_entry.id   AF-A0A255GEH1-F1
#
_cell.length_a   1.000
_cell.length_b   1.000
_cell.length_c   1.000
_cell.angle_alpha   90.00
_cell.angle_beta   90.00
_cell.angle_gamma   90.00
#
_symmetry.space_group_name_H-M   'P 1'
#
loop_
_entity.id
_entity.type
_entity.pdbx_description
1 polymer ?
#
loop_
_entity_poly.entity_id
_entity_poly.type
_entity_poly.pdbx_seq_one_letter_code
_entity_poly.pdbx_strand_id
1 'polypeptide(L)'
;MTHGRITFADSPWPGGHALDRIELTVRGDDEGALRLHLHAETQDYDAENPGVQPVAGDGATPWQQPEVWQRYTSAILSSTKWGNAGVKLPVAADKFRETMLDQLELTADPTSKVSLDEAAEELAFGCYVLGQDLSGDHRIRFTRVGSYTYDLTWTGQIAATFIGEQDFSAGHRFELVAEGVRLS
;
A
#
# COMPACT_ATOMS: atom_id res chain seq x y z
N MET A 1 -0.57 11.55 -17.34
CA MET A 1 0.30 10.49 -16.81
C MET A 1 0.01 10.42 -15.34
N THR A 2 -0.15 9.24 -14.77
CA THR A 2 -0.39 9.12 -13.34
C THR A 2 0.93 9.40 -12.63
N HIS A 3 0.93 10.32 -11.68
CA HIS A 3 2.10 10.68 -10.88
C HIS A 3 1.82 10.23 -9.45
N GLY A 4 2.80 9.63 -8.79
CA GLY A 4 2.65 9.26 -7.40
C GLY A 4 3.92 8.76 -6.79
N ARG A 5 3.89 8.60 -5.47
CA ARG A 5 5.03 8.24 -4.65
C ARG A 5 4.55 7.52 -3.41
N ILE A 6 5.37 6.58 -2.95
CA ILE A 6 5.24 6.00 -1.61
C ILE A 6 6.45 6.38 -0.75
N THR A 7 6.19 6.79 0.48
CA THR A 7 7.20 7.00 1.51
C THR A 7 7.03 5.96 2.59
N PHE A 8 8.13 5.43 3.09
CA PHE A 8 8.17 4.51 4.22
C PHE A 8 8.84 5.22 5.40
N ALA A 9 8.19 5.23 6.56
CA ALA A 9 8.76 5.80 7.78
C ALA A 9 10.06 5.05 8.12
N ASP A 10 11.06 5.82 8.55
CA ASP A 10 12.36 5.30 8.99
C ASP A 10 13.13 4.49 7.94
N SER A 11 12.74 4.57 6.66
CA SER A 11 13.53 4.03 5.56
C SER A 11 14.73 4.92 5.23
N PRO A 12 15.73 4.42 4.50
CA PRO A 12 16.87 5.22 4.08
C PRO A 12 16.52 6.33 3.07
N TRP A 13 15.34 6.28 2.45
CA TRP A 13 14.86 7.26 1.48
C TRP A 13 13.73 8.09 2.09
N PRO A 14 14.02 9.20 2.79
CA PRO A 14 12.99 10.04 3.40
C PRO A 14 12.06 10.68 2.34
N GLY A 15 12.56 10.84 1.11
CA GLY A 15 11.78 11.28 -0.04
C GLY A 15 10.99 10.16 -0.73
N GLY A 16 11.00 8.93 -0.21
CA GLY A 16 10.27 7.80 -0.77
C GLY A 16 10.67 7.41 -2.20
N HIS A 17 9.78 6.70 -2.87
CA HIS A 17 10.00 6.11 -4.20
C HIS A 17 8.84 6.44 -5.14
N ALA A 18 9.17 6.88 -6.35
CA ALA A 18 8.18 7.11 -7.39
C ALA A 18 7.41 5.83 -7.73
N LEU A 19 6.13 5.97 -8.08
CA LEU A 19 5.33 4.85 -8.58
C LEU A 19 5.70 4.56 -10.03
N ASP A 20 5.91 3.29 -10.34
CA ASP A 20 5.94 2.78 -11.71
C ASP A 20 4.51 2.48 -12.19
N ARG A 21 3.67 1.93 -11.29
CA ARG A 21 2.30 1.56 -11.60
C ARG A 21 1.35 1.88 -10.46
N ILE A 22 0.14 2.33 -10.83
CA ILE A 22 -1.00 2.38 -9.92
C ILE A 22 -2.30 2.08 -10.66
N GLU A 23 -3.12 1.22 -10.07
CA GLU A 23 -4.42 0.81 -10.62
C GLU A 23 -5.49 0.88 -9.55
N LEU A 24 -6.64 1.43 -9.93
CA LEU A 24 -7.83 1.52 -9.10
C LEU A 24 -9.00 0.86 -9.84
N THR A 25 -9.59 -0.18 -9.24
CA THR A 25 -10.75 -0.87 -9.79
C THR A 25 -11.80 -1.11 -8.71
N VAL A 26 -13.06 -1.21 -9.11
CA VAL A 26 -14.15 -1.66 -8.23
C VAL A 26 -14.77 -2.91 -8.84
N ARG A 27 -14.90 -3.97 -8.04
CA ARG A 27 -15.38 -5.29 -8.48
C ARG A 27 -16.47 -5.78 -7.54
N GLY A 28 -17.42 -6.56 -8.06
CA GLY A 28 -18.32 -7.33 -7.21
C GLY A 28 -17.60 -8.57 -6.66
N ASP A 29 -17.87 -8.93 -5.42
CA ASP A 29 -17.53 -10.25 -4.87
C ASP A 29 -18.67 -11.25 -5.07
N ASP A 30 -18.41 -12.51 -4.70
CA ASP A 30 -19.37 -13.62 -4.86
C ASP A 30 -20.65 -13.43 -4.01
N GLU A 31 -20.61 -12.57 -3.00
CA GLU A 31 -21.75 -12.20 -2.16
C GLU A 31 -22.53 -10.98 -2.72
N GLY A 32 -22.09 -10.42 -3.84
CA GLY A 32 -22.69 -9.26 -4.49
C GLY A 32 -22.32 -7.92 -3.85
N ALA A 33 -21.38 -7.89 -2.91
CA ALA A 33 -20.85 -6.66 -2.37
C ALA A 33 -19.81 -6.06 -3.32
N LEU A 34 -19.73 -4.73 -3.40
CA LEU A 34 -18.66 -4.07 -4.13
C LEU A 34 -17.41 -3.96 -3.27
N ARG A 35 -16.27 -4.22 -3.89
CA ARG A 35 -14.95 -4.11 -3.30
C ARG A 35 -14.07 -3.21 -4.15
N LEU A 36 -13.37 -2.32 -3.46
CA LEU A 36 -12.35 -1.47 -4.03
C LEU A 36 -11.02 -2.21 -4.00
N HIS A 37 -10.37 -2.25 -5.15
CA HIS A 37 -9.07 -2.86 -5.35
C HIS A 37 -8.07 -1.82 -5.81
N LEU A 38 -6.96 -1.73 -5.08
CA LEU A 38 -5.77 -0.97 -5.46
C LEU A 38 -4.61 -1.92 -5.74
N HIS A 39 -3.77 -1.52 -6.68
CA HIS A 39 -2.44 -2.06 -6.91
C HIS A 39 -1.50 -0.88 -7.08
N ALA A 40 -0.39 -0.88 -6.36
CA ALA A 40 0.69 0.08 -6.49
C ALA A 40 2.02 -0.67 -6.54
N GLU A 41 2.89 -0.23 -7.43
CA GLU A 41 4.26 -0.72 -7.58
C GLU A 41 5.19 0.46 -7.75
N THR A 42 6.30 0.48 -7.02
CA THR A 42 7.31 1.54 -7.13
C THR A 42 8.27 1.24 -8.28
N GLN A 43 8.97 2.28 -8.72
CA GLN A 43 10.26 2.09 -9.37
C GLN A 43 11.25 1.43 -8.41
N ASP A 44 12.39 1.00 -8.95
CA ASP A 44 13.49 0.47 -8.16
C ASP A 44 13.88 1.47 -7.05
N TYR A 45 14.18 0.97 -5.85
CA TYR A 45 14.42 1.81 -4.68
C TYR A 45 15.57 2.81 -4.88
N ASP A 46 16.55 2.47 -5.71
CA ASP A 46 17.73 3.26 -6.02
C ASP A 46 17.62 4.09 -7.32
N ALA A 47 16.48 4.05 -8.03
CA ALA A 47 16.30 4.71 -9.33
C ALA A 47 16.55 6.23 -9.30
N GLU A 48 16.08 6.93 -8.26
CA GLU A 48 16.22 8.38 -8.12
C GLU A 48 17.43 8.78 -7.27
N ASN A 49 17.86 7.92 -6.35
CA ASN A 49 18.97 8.19 -5.44
C ASN A 49 19.75 6.90 -5.10
N PRO A 50 20.72 6.49 -5.95
CA PRO A 50 21.47 5.26 -5.75
C PRO A 50 22.60 5.36 -4.73
N GLY A 51 22.92 6.57 -4.26
CA GLY A 51 24.06 6.84 -3.37
C GLY A 51 23.71 6.91 -1.89
N VAL A 52 22.51 6.48 -1.48
CA VAL A 52 22.08 6.57 -0.08
C VAL A 52 23.03 5.78 0.82
N GLN A 53 23.57 6.47 1.81
CA GLN A 53 24.50 5.90 2.77
C GLN A 53 23.71 5.23 3.91
N PRO A 54 24.22 4.10 4.44
CA PRO A 54 23.61 3.46 5.60
C PRO A 54 23.64 4.40 6.81
N VAL A 55 22.65 4.26 7.68
CA VAL A 55 22.65 4.94 8.97
C VAL A 55 23.80 4.35 9.81
N ALA A 56 24.79 5.18 10.14
CA ALA A 56 25.94 4.74 10.91
C ALA A 56 25.58 4.53 12.39
N GLY A 57 25.91 3.36 12.94
CA GLY A 57 25.81 3.06 14.36
C GLY A 57 25.44 1.60 14.65
N ASP A 58 25.86 1.09 15.81
CA ASP A 58 25.71 -0.31 16.25
C ASP A 58 24.25 -0.71 16.60
N GLY A 59 23.24 -0.01 16.07
CA GLY A 59 21.82 -0.23 16.38
C GLY A 59 20.87 -0.07 15.20
N ALA A 60 21.38 0.08 13.97
CA ALA A 60 20.53 0.20 12.79
C ALA A 60 19.85 -1.14 12.45
N THR A 61 18.52 -1.11 12.31
CA THR A 61 17.73 -2.30 11.95
C THR A 61 17.88 -2.61 10.46
N PRO A 62 17.54 -3.81 9.97
CA PRO A 62 17.55 -4.10 8.54
C PRO A 62 16.72 -3.12 7.70
N TRP A 63 15.62 -2.59 8.27
CA TRP A 63 14.78 -1.55 7.66
C TRP A 63 15.53 -0.24 7.40
N GLN A 64 16.61 0.03 8.12
CA GLN A 64 17.41 1.26 7.99
C GLN A 64 18.66 1.08 7.11
N GLN A 65 18.84 -0.10 6.49
CA GLN A 65 20.01 -0.43 5.67
C GLN A 65 19.67 -0.39 4.17
N PRO A 66 20.22 0.56 3.39
CA PRO A 66 19.96 0.66 1.95
C PRO A 66 20.22 -0.64 1.19
N GLU A 67 21.29 -1.37 1.54
CA GLU A 67 21.63 -2.63 0.87
C GLU A 67 20.59 -3.74 1.09
N VAL A 68 19.75 -3.65 2.13
CA VAL A 68 18.66 -4.60 2.36
C VAL A 68 17.55 -4.32 1.37
N TRP A 69 17.08 -3.07 1.28
CA TRP A 69 16.04 -2.64 0.34
C TRP A 69 16.41 -2.97 -1.11
N GLN A 70 17.63 -2.63 -1.52
CA GLN A 70 18.11 -2.87 -2.89
C GLN A 70 18.08 -4.36 -3.32
N ARG A 71 18.13 -5.31 -2.37
CA ARG A 71 17.99 -6.74 -2.69
C ARG A 71 16.57 -7.15 -3.10
N TYR A 72 15.58 -6.35 -2.72
CA TYR A 72 14.15 -6.58 -3.02
C TYR A 72 13.64 -5.71 -4.17
N THR A 73 14.50 -4.85 -4.74
CA THR A 73 14.26 -4.06 -5.95
C THR A 73 13.21 -2.97 -5.78
N SER A 74 11.95 -3.31 -5.56
CA SER A 74 10.81 -2.37 -5.51
C SER A 74 9.75 -2.80 -4.49
N ALA A 75 8.85 -1.89 -4.14
CA ALA A 75 7.71 -2.18 -3.29
C ALA A 75 6.45 -2.47 -4.11
N ILE A 76 5.66 -3.44 -3.66
CA ILE A 76 4.33 -3.73 -4.18
C ILE A 76 3.32 -3.71 -3.03
N LEU A 77 2.27 -2.92 -3.14
CA LEU A 77 1.08 -2.98 -2.29
C LEU A 77 -0.12 -3.30 -3.16
N SER A 78 -0.78 -4.43 -2.91
CA SER A 78 -1.77 -4.91 -3.88
C SER A 78 -2.88 -5.74 -3.27
N SER A 79 -4.09 -5.48 -3.74
CA SER A 79 -5.25 -6.34 -3.54
C SER A 79 -5.42 -7.35 -4.67
N THR A 80 -4.71 -7.21 -5.79
CA THR A 80 -4.92 -8.02 -7.00
C THR A 80 -3.75 -8.94 -7.35
N LYS A 81 -2.55 -8.69 -6.80
CA LYS A 81 -1.33 -9.45 -7.11
C LYS A 81 -1.39 -10.87 -6.54
N TRP A 82 -1.89 -11.01 -5.31
CA TRP A 82 -1.95 -12.27 -4.56
C TRP A 82 -3.39 -12.71 -4.23
N GLY A 83 -4.40 -12.15 -4.92
CA GLY A 83 -5.80 -12.56 -4.70
C GLY A 83 -6.44 -12.03 -3.41
N ASN A 84 -5.86 -10.98 -2.82
CA ASN A 84 -6.36 -10.35 -1.61
C ASN A 84 -7.79 -9.81 -1.73
N ALA A 85 -8.43 -9.67 -0.57
CA ALA A 85 -9.86 -9.42 -0.51
C ALA A 85 -10.29 -8.03 -1.02
N GLY A 86 -9.39 -7.03 -1.06
CA GLY A 86 -9.76 -5.63 -1.31
C GLY A 86 -10.66 -5.05 -0.20
N VAL A 87 -11.06 -3.79 -0.34
CA VAL A 87 -11.82 -3.07 0.69
C VAL A 87 -13.30 -3.01 0.33
N LYS A 88 -14.17 -3.54 1.18
CA LYS A 88 -15.62 -3.49 0.98
C LYS A 88 -16.13 -2.05 0.96
N LEU A 89 -16.87 -1.67 -0.08
CA LEU A 89 -17.50 -0.37 -0.18
C LEU A 89 -18.79 -0.32 0.65
N PRO A 90 -19.11 0.82 1.31
CA PRO A 90 -20.34 0.99 2.08
C PRO A 90 -21.55 1.32 1.19
N VAL A 91 -21.65 0.71 0.01
CA VAL A 91 -22.72 0.96 -0.96
C VAL A 91 -23.07 -0.31 -1.74
N ALA A 92 -24.36 -0.49 -2.02
CA ALA A 92 -24.84 -1.59 -2.83
C ALA A 92 -24.47 -1.41 -4.31
N ALA A 93 -24.25 -2.52 -5.01
CA ALA A 93 -23.80 -2.51 -6.40
C ALA A 93 -24.73 -1.74 -7.36
N ASP A 94 -26.05 -1.85 -7.17
CA ASP A 94 -27.07 -1.18 -7.98
C ASP A 94 -27.19 0.33 -7.70
N LYS A 95 -26.57 0.82 -6.62
CA LYS A 95 -26.56 2.24 -6.25
C LYS A 95 -25.23 2.91 -6.51
N PHE A 96 -24.17 2.15 -6.79
CA PHE A 96 -22.84 2.70 -6.97
C PHE A 96 -22.81 3.69 -8.14
N ARG A 97 -22.18 4.83 -7.87
CA ARG A 97 -21.77 5.82 -8.86
C ARG A 97 -20.34 6.19 -8.54
N GLU A 98 -19.52 6.41 -9.54
CA GLU A 98 -18.12 6.77 -9.35
C GLU A 98 -17.97 8.02 -8.48
N THR A 99 -18.87 8.99 -8.65
CA THR A 99 -18.93 10.21 -7.83
C THR A 99 -19.03 9.97 -6.33
N MET A 100 -19.49 8.79 -5.87
CA MET A 100 -19.58 8.44 -4.46
C MET A 100 -18.22 8.17 -3.80
N LEU A 101 -17.16 7.98 -4.59
CA LEU A 101 -15.81 7.88 -4.05
C LEU A 101 -15.26 9.24 -3.61
N ASP A 102 -15.79 10.36 -4.10
CA ASP A 102 -15.29 11.68 -3.74
C ASP A 102 -15.41 11.94 -2.24
N GLN A 103 -14.29 12.31 -1.60
CA GLN A 103 -14.16 12.50 -0.15
C GLN A 103 -14.45 11.26 0.70
N LEU A 104 -14.61 10.08 0.10
CA LEU A 104 -14.78 8.84 0.84
C LEU A 104 -13.46 8.47 1.50
N GLU A 105 -13.54 8.14 2.79
CA GLU A 105 -12.47 7.48 3.52
C GLU A 105 -12.83 6.01 3.74
N LEU A 106 -11.95 5.13 3.29
CA LEU A 106 -12.04 3.69 3.53
C LEU A 106 -10.96 3.27 4.51
N THR A 107 -11.31 2.35 5.41
CA THR A 107 -10.37 1.73 6.35
C THR A 107 -10.44 0.23 6.27
N ALA A 108 -9.30 -0.46 6.41
CA ALA A 108 -9.25 -1.92 6.41
C ALA A 108 -8.17 -2.46 7.36
N ASP A 109 -8.36 -3.71 7.78
CA ASP A 109 -7.39 -4.53 8.49
C ASP A 109 -6.77 -3.84 9.71
N PRO A 110 -7.56 -3.42 10.72
CA PRO A 110 -6.99 -2.79 11.90
C PRO A 110 -5.93 -3.71 12.51
N THR A 111 -4.73 -3.20 12.78
CA THR A 111 -3.55 -4.04 13.14
C THR A 111 -3.80 -4.90 14.38
N SER A 112 -4.64 -4.43 15.32
CA SER A 112 -5.06 -5.20 16.50
C SER A 112 -5.88 -6.46 16.19
N LYS A 113 -6.27 -6.66 14.93
CA LYS A 113 -7.03 -7.81 14.44
C LYS A 113 -6.31 -8.58 13.35
N VAL A 114 -5.12 -8.14 12.92
CA VAL A 114 -4.32 -8.86 11.94
C VAL A 114 -3.52 -9.92 12.69
N SER A 115 -3.71 -11.18 12.33
CA SER A 115 -2.96 -12.31 12.87
C SER A 115 -1.93 -12.79 11.85
N LEU A 116 -0.72 -13.15 12.33
CA LEU A 116 0.29 -13.80 11.49
C LEU A 116 -0.07 -15.24 11.13
N ASP A 117 -0.93 -15.88 11.93
CA ASP A 117 -1.33 -17.27 11.75
C ASP A 117 -2.53 -17.41 10.80
N GLU A 118 -3.18 -16.30 10.44
CA GLU A 118 -4.32 -16.27 9.52
C GLU A 118 -3.86 -16.14 8.06
N ALA A 119 -4.74 -16.51 7.13
CA ALA A 119 -4.41 -16.46 5.71
C ALA A 119 -4.20 -15.01 5.25
N ALA A 120 -2.96 -14.66 4.88
CA ALA A 120 -2.60 -13.33 4.38
C ALA A 120 -3.44 -12.88 3.16
N GLU A 121 -4.02 -13.82 2.42
CA GLU A 121 -4.93 -13.57 1.29
C GLU A 121 -6.31 -13.04 1.73
N GLU A 122 -6.72 -13.25 2.98
CA GLU A 122 -7.99 -12.72 3.51
C GLU A 122 -7.91 -11.22 3.84
N LEU A 123 -6.70 -10.68 4.02
CA LEU A 123 -6.47 -9.24 4.20
C LEU A 123 -6.88 -8.46 2.94
N ALA A 124 -7.25 -7.19 3.11
CA ALA A 124 -7.62 -6.33 1.99
C ALA A 124 -6.45 -6.14 1.01
N PHE A 125 -5.21 -6.12 1.52
CA PHE A 125 -4.00 -5.97 0.73
C PHE A 125 -2.89 -6.89 1.22
N GLY A 126 -2.17 -7.48 0.26
CA GLY A 126 -0.86 -8.03 0.51
C GLY A 126 0.20 -6.97 0.24
N CYS A 127 1.42 -7.21 0.73
CA CYS A 127 2.53 -6.32 0.46
C CYS A 127 3.84 -7.08 0.22
N TYR A 128 4.70 -6.46 -0.57
CA TYR A 128 6.08 -6.86 -0.76
C TYR A 128 6.95 -5.62 -0.61
N VAL A 129 7.72 -5.52 0.46
CA VAL A 129 8.60 -4.35 0.70
C VAL A 129 10.04 -4.83 0.87
N LEU A 130 10.29 -5.66 1.88
CA LEU A 130 11.57 -6.32 2.11
C LEU A 130 11.43 -7.85 1.99
N GLY A 131 10.60 -8.27 1.03
CA GLY A 131 10.11 -9.64 0.92
C GLY A 131 8.60 -9.67 1.04
N GLN A 132 8.00 -10.86 1.18
CA GLN A 132 6.56 -10.98 1.40
C GLN A 132 6.24 -10.65 2.86
N ASP A 133 5.62 -9.49 3.06
CA ASP A 133 5.36 -8.89 4.36
C ASP A 133 3.85 -8.77 4.60
N LEU A 134 3.45 -8.35 5.80
CA LEU A 134 2.05 -8.01 6.08
C LEU A 134 1.83 -6.49 6.16
N SER A 135 0.66 -6.08 5.69
CA SER A 135 0.19 -4.69 5.81
C SER A 135 -1.15 -4.61 6.52
N GLY A 136 -1.38 -3.53 7.25
CA GLY A 136 -2.62 -3.29 7.98
C GLY A 136 -2.83 -1.81 8.32
N ASP A 137 -3.86 -1.52 9.12
CA ASP A 137 -4.33 -0.17 9.47
C ASP A 137 -4.49 0.74 8.25
N HIS A 138 -5.03 0.18 7.17
CA HIS A 138 -5.18 0.91 5.93
C HIS A 138 -6.16 2.06 6.10
N ARG A 139 -5.81 3.22 5.55
CA ARG A 139 -6.71 4.37 5.38
C ARG A 139 -6.51 4.95 4.00
N ILE A 140 -7.56 4.93 3.19
CA ILE A 140 -7.55 5.39 1.80
C ILE A 140 -8.56 6.52 1.65
N ARG A 141 -8.13 7.65 1.11
CA ARG A 141 -8.97 8.81 0.81
C ARG A 141 -8.90 9.15 -0.66
N PHE A 142 -10.02 9.57 -1.22
CA PHE A 142 -10.11 10.00 -2.62
C PHE A 142 -10.58 11.45 -2.71
N THR A 143 -10.03 12.19 -3.65
CA THR A 143 -10.54 13.50 -4.07
C THR A 143 -10.79 13.46 -5.56
N ARG A 144 -12.03 13.68 -5.96
CA ARG A 144 -12.40 13.63 -7.38
C ARG A 144 -11.87 14.86 -8.11
N VAL A 145 -11.05 14.63 -9.13
CA VAL A 145 -10.48 15.68 -9.99
C VAL A 145 -11.02 15.63 -11.42
N GLY A 146 -11.76 14.58 -11.76
CA GLY A 146 -12.38 14.42 -13.08
C GLY A 146 -13.37 13.27 -13.14
N SER A 147 -13.93 13.04 -14.33
CA SER A 147 -14.76 11.85 -14.56
C SER A 147 -13.92 10.59 -14.40
N TYR A 148 -14.35 9.70 -13.49
CA TYR A 148 -13.62 8.48 -13.12
C TYR A 148 -12.16 8.73 -12.72
N THR A 149 -11.80 9.93 -12.25
CA THR A 149 -10.40 10.30 -11.99
C THR A 149 -10.27 10.93 -10.61
N TYR A 150 -9.32 10.44 -9.83
CA TYR A 150 -9.14 10.79 -8.42
C TYR A 150 -7.67 11.04 -8.09
N ASP A 151 -7.44 12.02 -7.25
CA ASP A 151 -6.24 12.04 -6.42
C ASP A 151 -6.51 11.17 -5.19
N LEU A 152 -5.50 10.44 -4.72
CA LEU A 152 -5.67 9.57 -3.57
C LEU A 152 -4.49 9.64 -2.61
N THR A 153 -4.82 9.48 -1.33
CA THR A 153 -3.85 9.25 -0.26
C THR A 153 -4.16 7.88 0.35
N TRP A 154 -3.14 7.03 0.48
CA TRP A 154 -3.25 5.72 1.08
C TRP A 154 -2.16 5.55 2.12
N THR A 155 -2.55 5.35 3.38
CA THR A 155 -1.63 5.11 4.50
C THR A 155 -1.87 3.73 5.10
N GLY A 156 -0.87 3.22 5.80
CA GLY A 156 -0.97 1.98 6.56
C GLY A 156 0.30 1.69 7.36
N GLN A 157 0.33 0.51 7.95
CA GLN A 157 1.48 -0.05 8.68
C GLN A 157 1.98 -1.31 7.98
N ILE A 158 3.27 -1.60 8.17
CA ILE A 158 3.94 -2.80 7.69
C ILE A 158 4.49 -3.56 8.89
N ALA A 159 4.33 -4.88 8.88
CA ALA A 159 5.12 -5.79 9.68
C ALA A 159 6.05 -6.53 8.72
N ALA A 160 7.36 -6.35 8.88
CA ALA A 160 8.38 -6.93 8.02
C ALA A 160 8.61 -8.41 8.37
N THR A 161 7.55 -9.20 8.22
CA THR A 161 7.51 -10.62 8.64
C THR A 161 8.53 -11.45 7.90
N PHE A 162 8.89 -11.08 6.66
CA PHE A 162 9.91 -11.79 5.89
C PHE A 162 11.28 -11.77 6.58
N ILE A 163 11.60 -10.66 7.25
CA ILE A 163 12.85 -10.48 8.00
C ILE A 163 12.71 -10.77 9.49
N GLY A 164 11.59 -11.37 9.91
CA GLY A 164 11.39 -11.96 11.23
C GLY A 164 10.57 -11.15 12.22
N GLU A 165 9.97 -10.02 11.83
CA GLU A 165 9.03 -9.30 12.70
C GLU A 165 7.79 -10.16 12.99
N GLN A 166 7.30 -10.07 14.23
CA GLN A 166 6.21 -10.93 14.73
C GLN A 166 4.87 -10.18 14.85
N ASP A 167 4.87 -8.86 14.67
CA ASP A 167 3.71 -7.99 14.74
C ASP A 167 4.07 -6.60 14.16
N PHE A 168 3.14 -5.65 14.29
CA PHE A 168 3.31 -4.26 13.86
C PHE A 168 4.02 -3.37 14.89
N SER A 169 4.62 -3.92 15.95
CA SER A 169 5.20 -3.12 17.05
C SER A 169 6.44 -2.32 16.65
N ALA A 170 7.11 -2.71 15.56
CA ALA A 170 8.22 -1.94 14.99
C ALA A 170 7.78 -0.57 14.45
N GLY A 171 6.48 -0.39 14.17
CA GLY A 171 5.89 0.92 13.85
C GLY A 171 6.18 1.41 12.43
N HIS A 172 6.62 0.55 11.52
CA HIS A 172 6.85 0.91 10.12
C HIS A 172 5.55 1.38 9.48
N ARG A 173 5.54 2.60 8.96
CA ARG A 173 4.39 3.21 8.30
C ARG A 173 4.69 3.48 6.84
N PHE A 174 3.66 3.44 6.02
CA PHE A 174 3.75 3.97 4.67
C PHE A 174 2.70 5.04 4.42
N GLU A 175 3.04 5.94 3.51
CA GLU A 175 2.11 6.90 2.90
C GLU A 175 2.34 6.89 1.40
N LEU A 176 1.27 6.67 0.65
CA LEU A 176 1.23 6.79 -0.79
C LEU A 176 0.35 7.98 -1.16
N VAL A 177 0.87 8.84 -2.01
CA VAL A 177 0.12 9.93 -2.65
C VAL A 177 0.20 9.74 -4.15
N ALA A 178 -0.95 9.78 -4.82
CA ALA A 178 -1.02 9.70 -6.27
C ALA A 178 -2.09 10.65 -6.82
N GLU A 179 -1.79 11.24 -7.97
CA GLU A 179 -2.63 12.23 -8.65
C GLU A 179 -3.15 11.68 -9.97
N GLY A 180 -4.40 12.02 -10.31
CA GLY A 180 -5.00 11.70 -11.60
C GLY A 180 -5.20 10.20 -11.84
N VAL A 181 -5.42 9.42 -10.79
CA VAL A 181 -5.65 7.97 -10.85
C VAL A 181 -7.03 7.68 -11.42
N ARG A 182 -7.08 6.90 -12.51
CA ARG A 182 -8.34 6.56 -13.16
C ARG A 182 -8.96 5.31 -12.52
N LEU A 183 -10.21 5.41 -12.09
CA LEU A 183 -11.06 4.26 -11.80
C LEU A 183 -11.38 3.54 -13.12
N SER A 184 -10.92 2.30 -13.21
CA SER A 184 -11.14 1.43 -14.37
C SER A 184 -12.30 0.47 -14.17
#